data_AF-A0A7V3NU27-F1
#
_entry.id   AF-A0A7V3NU27-F1
#
_cell.length_a   1.000
_cell.length_b   1.000
_cell.length_c   1.000
_cell.angle_alpha   90.00
_cell.angle_beta   90.00
_cell.angle_gamma   90.00
#
_symmetry.space_group_name_H-M   'P 1'
#
loop_
_entity.id
_entity.type
_entity.pdbx_description
1 polymer ?
#
loop_
_entity_poly.entity_id
_entity_poly.type
_entity_poly.pdbx_seq_one_letter_code
_entity_poly.pdbx_strand_id
1 'polypeptide(L)'
;MEDNLEQQRPEKLEPTERSEAKKELKGGKPEKPKTTDFASQEKEPLMTDAQKRYLFRILAERGIEGDKAYEQLKEIFQVNSLKEVTKLEASKAIEALLNEGRGGKDGVPF
;
A
#
# COMPACT_ATOMS: atom_id res chain seq x y z
N MET A 1 57.73 21.92 4.16
CA MET A 1 57.36 20.59 3.65
C MET A 1 57.31 19.68 4.87
N GLU A 2 56.39 18.70 4.82
CA GLU A 2 56.10 17.71 5.88
C GLU A 2 55.42 18.30 7.12
N ASP A 3 54.43 17.71 7.78
CA ASP A 3 53.48 16.63 7.50
C ASP A 3 52.58 16.66 8.75
N ASN A 4 51.28 16.91 8.63
CA ASN A 4 50.33 16.43 9.66
C ASN A 4 48.95 16.29 9.03
N LEU A 5 48.80 15.11 8.44
CA LEU A 5 47.58 14.48 8.01
C LEU A 5 46.67 14.19 9.20
N GLU A 6 45.39 14.01 8.88
CA GLU A 6 44.36 13.35 9.67
C GLU A 6 43.59 14.26 10.64
N GLN A 7 42.34 14.54 10.25
CA GLN A 7 41.09 14.35 11.01
C GLN A 7 40.08 15.43 10.56
N GLN A 8 38.81 15.21 10.26
CA GLN A 8 37.92 14.05 10.23
C GLN A 8 36.63 14.55 9.54
N ARG A 9 36.12 13.76 8.58
CA ARG A 9 34.71 13.41 8.34
C ARG A 9 33.63 14.52 8.12
N PRO A 10 32.83 14.43 7.05
CA PRO A 10 31.65 15.27 6.87
C PRO A 10 30.51 14.84 7.82
N GLU A 11 30.10 15.74 8.70
CA GLU A 11 28.90 15.55 9.52
C GLU A 11 27.67 15.85 8.67
N LYS A 12 27.00 14.76 8.26
CA LYS A 12 25.58 14.79 7.88
C LYS A 12 24.80 15.28 9.09
N LEU A 13 24.03 16.36 8.93
CA LEU A 13 22.89 16.66 9.79
C LEU A 13 21.76 17.21 8.92
N GLU A 14 20.90 16.28 8.49
CA GLU A 14 19.50 16.60 8.27
C GLU A 14 18.80 16.67 9.64
N PRO A 15 18.16 17.79 10.00
CA PRO A 15 17.14 17.80 11.02
C PRO A 15 15.78 17.50 10.40
N THR A 16 15.37 16.27 10.68
CA THR A 16 14.02 15.73 10.70
C THR A 16 13.01 16.64 11.42
N GLU A 17 11.79 16.63 10.88
CA GLU A 17 10.49 16.71 11.57
C GLU A 17 9.74 18.05 11.83
N ARG A 18 8.46 17.97 11.42
CA ARG A 18 7.22 18.55 12.00
C ARG A 18 6.79 19.97 11.63
N SER A 19 5.77 20.00 10.79
CA SER A 19 4.52 20.77 10.98
C SER A 19 3.44 20.10 10.11
N GLU A 20 2.65 19.19 10.64
CA GLU A 20 1.31 19.44 11.20
C GLU A 20 0.27 19.97 10.20
N ALA A 21 -0.61 19.04 9.82
CA ALA A 21 -2.06 19.17 9.87
C ALA A 21 -2.72 20.41 9.23
N LYS A 22 -3.23 20.21 8.01
CA LYS A 22 -4.55 20.74 7.65
C LYS A 22 -5.52 19.61 7.26
N LYS A 23 -6.27 19.23 8.30
CA LYS A 23 -7.63 18.70 8.29
C LYS A 23 -8.48 19.41 7.22
N GLU A 24 -8.99 18.67 6.25
CA GLU A 24 -10.34 18.87 5.73
C GLU A 24 -11.00 17.49 5.53
N LEU A 25 -11.51 16.94 6.64
CA LEU A 25 -12.60 15.98 6.58
C LEU A 25 -13.84 16.74 6.08
N LYS A 26 -14.19 16.57 4.81
CA LYS A 26 -15.58 16.76 4.38
C LYS A 26 -16.34 15.46 4.61
N GLY A 27 -16.94 15.39 5.79
CA GLY A 27 -18.09 14.54 6.04
C GLY A 27 -19.27 15.00 5.18
N GLY A 28 -19.59 14.23 4.15
CA GLY A 28 -20.85 14.28 3.41
C GLY A 28 -21.50 12.90 3.49
N LYS A 29 -22.76 12.88 3.92
CA LYS A 29 -23.59 11.71 4.25
C LYS A 29 -23.64 10.63 3.15
N PRO A 30 -23.91 9.37 3.53
CA PRO A 30 -24.13 8.28 2.59
C PRO A 30 -25.50 8.42 1.94
N GLU A 31 -25.56 9.00 0.74
CA GLU A 31 -26.71 8.81 -0.13
C GLU A 31 -26.60 7.43 -0.78
N LYS A 32 -27.58 6.58 -0.48
CA LYS A 32 -27.85 5.36 -1.23
C LYS A 32 -28.59 5.74 -2.51
N PRO A 33 -28.07 5.42 -3.70
CA PRO A 33 -28.92 4.97 -4.78
C PRO A 33 -28.87 3.44 -4.80
N LYS A 34 -29.94 2.82 -4.29
CA LYS A 34 -30.39 1.52 -4.81
C LYS A 34 -30.99 1.77 -6.19
N THR A 35 -30.96 0.75 -7.04
CA THR A 35 -31.34 0.73 -8.47
C THR A 35 -30.16 1.21 -9.34
N THR A 36 -29.57 0.39 -10.21
CA THR A 36 -30.28 -0.40 -11.23
C THR A 36 -29.48 -1.63 -11.65
N ASP A 37 -30.16 -2.78 -11.68
CA ASP A 37 -29.83 -3.93 -12.51
C ASP A 37 -29.66 -3.48 -13.97
N PHE A 38 -28.41 -3.35 -14.43
CA PHE A 38 -28.10 -3.35 -15.85
C PHE A 38 -27.19 -4.55 -16.13
N ALA A 39 -27.82 -5.56 -16.72
CA ALA A 39 -27.14 -6.70 -17.30
C ALA A 39 -26.21 -6.25 -18.45
N SER A 40 -25.12 -7.00 -18.60
CA SER A 40 -24.35 -7.18 -19.84
C SER A 40 -23.29 -6.14 -20.18
N GLN A 41 -22.24 -6.10 -19.37
CA GLN A 41 -20.87 -6.22 -19.90
C GLN A 41 -20.14 -7.24 -19.03
N GLU A 42 -19.46 -8.21 -19.62
CA GLU A 42 -18.55 -9.16 -18.93
C GLU A 42 -17.32 -8.43 -18.36
N LYS A 43 -17.53 -7.33 -17.64
CA LYS A 43 -16.48 -6.71 -16.83
C LYS A 43 -16.32 -7.58 -15.60
N GLU A 44 -15.11 -8.11 -15.45
CA GLU A 44 -14.74 -8.81 -14.23
C GLU A 44 -15.12 -7.95 -13.01
N PRO A 45 -15.72 -8.58 -11.97
CA PRO A 45 -16.12 -7.83 -10.79
C PRO A 45 -14.90 -7.16 -10.18
N LEU A 46 -15.00 -5.87 -9.90
CA LEU A 46 -13.96 -5.10 -9.21
C LEU A 46 -13.70 -5.68 -7.81
N MET A 47 -12.51 -5.41 -7.27
CA MET A 47 -12.14 -5.90 -5.95
C MET A 47 -13.13 -5.39 -4.88
N THR A 48 -13.43 -6.25 -3.91
CA THR A 48 -14.35 -5.91 -2.82
C THR A 48 -13.64 -5.10 -1.73
N ASP A 49 -14.39 -4.32 -0.94
CA ASP A 49 -13.83 -3.63 0.24
C ASP A 49 -13.12 -4.56 1.22
N ALA A 50 -13.59 -5.81 1.34
CA ALA A 50 -12.94 -6.83 2.17
C ALA A 50 -11.55 -7.17 1.66
N GLN A 51 -11.39 -7.41 0.35
CA GLN A 51 -10.10 -7.67 -0.28
C GLN A 51 -9.18 -6.47 -0.16
N LYS A 52 -9.69 -5.26 -0.41
CA LYS A 52 -8.93 -4.02 -0.21
C LYS A 52 -8.41 -3.93 1.22
N ARG A 53 -9.28 -4.01 2.22
CA ARG A 53 -8.87 -3.95 3.64
C ARG A 53 -7.84 -5.02 3.99
N TYR A 54 -7.96 -6.21 3.41
CA TYR A 54 -7.01 -7.29 3.64
C TYR A 54 -5.63 -6.99 3.04
N LEU A 55 -5.56 -6.47 1.81
CA LEU A 55 -4.31 -6.00 1.20
C LEU A 55 -3.63 -4.92 2.05
N PHE A 56 -4.40 -3.93 2.51
CA PHE A 56 -3.88 -2.90 3.42
C PHE A 56 -3.38 -3.49 4.74
N ARG A 57 -4.06 -4.49 5.29
CA ARG A 57 -3.63 -5.17 6.51
C ARG A 57 -2.28 -5.89 6.32
N ILE A 58 -2.09 -6.59 5.20
CA ILE A 58 -0.81 -7.28 4.93
C ILE A 58 0.34 -6.26 4.84
N LEU A 59 0.10 -5.10 4.22
CA LEU A 59 1.09 -4.03 4.17
C LEU A 59 1.32 -3.38 5.54
N ALA A 60 0.27 -3.21 6.35
CA ALA A 60 0.38 -2.69 7.72
C ALA A 60 1.19 -3.62 8.63
N GLU A 61 1.05 -4.94 8.47
CA GLU A 61 1.88 -5.95 9.15
C GLU A 61 3.38 -5.82 8.78
N ARG A 62 3.69 -5.17 7.66
CA ARG A 62 5.05 -4.82 7.21
C ARG A 62 5.46 -3.38 7.56
N GLY A 63 4.62 -2.65 8.29
CA GLY A 63 4.86 -1.25 8.69
C GLY A 63 4.51 -0.21 7.63
N ILE A 64 3.78 -0.58 6.57
CA ILE A 64 3.36 0.32 5.49
C ILE A 64 1.85 0.58 5.64
N GLU A 65 1.48 1.83 5.94
CA GLU A 65 0.10 2.22 6.24
C GLU A 65 -0.34 3.49 5.50
N GLY A 66 -1.65 3.75 5.50
CA GLY A 66 -2.24 4.97 4.94
C GLY A 66 -1.97 5.15 3.45
N ASP A 67 -1.57 6.36 3.05
CA ASP A 67 -1.29 6.70 1.65
C ASP A 67 -0.12 5.89 1.07
N LYS A 68 0.89 5.55 1.89
CA LYS A 68 2.02 4.72 1.46
C LYS A 68 1.56 3.33 1.03
N ALA A 69 0.62 2.74 1.78
CA ALA A 69 0.04 1.45 1.41
C ALA A 69 -0.78 1.55 0.12
N TYR A 70 -1.50 2.66 -0.08
CA TYR A 70 -2.26 2.88 -1.31
C TYR A 70 -1.36 3.00 -2.54
N GLU A 71 -0.28 3.78 -2.45
CA GLU A 71 0.70 3.92 -3.54
C GLU A 71 1.43 2.59 -3.81
N GLN A 72 1.86 1.87 -2.77
CA GLN A 72 2.48 0.56 -2.93
C GLN A 72 1.56 -0.44 -3.64
N LEU A 73 0.27 -0.46 -3.30
CA LEU A 73 -0.70 -1.32 -4.00
C LEU A 73 -0.88 -0.90 -5.45
N LYS A 74 -0.93 0.40 -5.75
CA LYS A 74 -0.98 0.88 -7.15
C LYS A 74 0.24 0.43 -7.95
N GLU A 75 1.42 0.46 -7.35
CA GLU A 75 2.65 -0.03 -7.98
C GLU A 75 2.61 -1.55 -8.20
N ILE A 76 2.10 -2.33 -7.23
CA ILE A 76 1.94 -3.79 -7.36
C ILE A 76 0.99 -4.13 -8.51
N PHE A 77 -0.13 -3.41 -8.62
CA PHE A 77 -1.13 -3.67 -9.66
C PHE A 77 -0.86 -2.92 -10.98
N GLN A 78 0.12 -2.01 -11.02
CA GLN A 78 0.40 -1.14 -12.17
C GLN A 78 -0.84 -0.34 -12.64
N VAL A 79 -1.62 0.17 -11.68
CA VAL A 79 -2.86 0.92 -11.94
C VAL A 79 -2.79 2.35 -11.43
N ASN A 80 -3.61 3.23 -12.02
CA ASN A 80 -3.75 4.60 -11.51
C ASN A 80 -4.62 4.64 -10.25
N SER A 81 -5.58 3.72 -10.13
CA SER A 81 -6.47 3.63 -8.98
C SER A 81 -6.79 2.19 -8.62
N LEU A 82 -6.77 1.88 -7.33
CA LEU A 82 -7.20 0.56 -6.83
C LEU A 82 -8.64 0.19 -7.20
N LYS A 83 -9.47 1.16 -7.60
CA LYS A 83 -10.83 0.91 -8.08
C LYS A 83 -10.87 0.17 -9.42
N GLU A 84 -9.77 0.13 -10.15
CA GLU A 84 -9.64 -0.55 -11.44
C GLU A 84 -9.22 -2.01 -11.27
N VAL A 85 -8.78 -2.40 -10.07
CA VAL A 85 -8.30 -3.75 -9.76
C VAL A 85 -9.48 -4.70 -9.68
N THR A 86 -9.38 -5.82 -10.41
CA THR A 86 -10.40 -6.86 -10.38
C THR A 86 -10.32 -7.70 -9.10
N LYS A 87 -11.43 -8.37 -8.76
CA LYS A 87 -11.49 -9.32 -7.66
C LYS A 87 -10.44 -10.42 -7.81
N LEU A 88 -10.21 -10.89 -9.04
CA LEU A 88 -9.27 -11.95 -9.33
C LEU A 88 -7.82 -11.51 -9.09
N GLU A 89 -7.45 -10.33 -9.59
CA GLU A 89 -6.12 -9.75 -9.35
C GLU A 89 -5.87 -9.50 -7.87
N ALA A 90 -6.86 -8.94 -7.15
CA ALA A 90 -6.75 -8.73 -5.72
C ALA A 90 -6.54 -10.05 -4.96
N SER A 91 -7.27 -11.12 -5.30
CA SER A 91 -7.06 -12.44 -4.69
C SER A 91 -5.64 -12.97 -4.95
N LYS A 92 -5.16 -12.91 -6.19
CA LYS A 92 -3.80 -13.36 -6.55
C LYS A 92 -2.72 -12.57 -5.82
N ALA A 93 -2.89 -11.25 -5.71
CA ALA A 93 -1.96 -10.39 -4.99
C ALA A 93 -1.95 -10.67 -3.49
N ILE A 94 -3.12 -10.97 -2.89
CA ILE A 94 -3.19 -11.41 -1.49
C ILE A 94 -2.34 -12.67 -1.28
N GLU A 95 -2.52 -13.69 -2.13
CA GLU A 95 -1.75 -14.93 -2.05
C GLU A 95 -0.24 -14.68 -2.23
N ALA A 96 0.13 -13.85 -3.21
CA ALA A 96 1.53 -13.48 -3.46
C ALA A 96 2.16 -12.75 -2.26
N LEU A 97 1.47 -11.76 -1.68
CA LEU A 97 1.96 -11.01 -0.53
C LEU A 97 2.03 -11.86 0.74
N LEU A 98 1.12 -12.81 0.92
CA LEU A 98 1.18 -13.77 2.03
C LEU A 98 2.37 -14.73 1.87
N ASN A 99 2.64 -15.21 0.66
CA ASN A 99 3.79 -16.08 0.39
C ASN A 99 5.12 -15.35 0.57
N GLU A 100 5.21 -14.10 0.09
CA GLU A 100 6.39 -13.27 0.26
C GLU A 100 6.62 -12.91 1.74
N GLY A 101 5.56 -12.62 2.49
CA GLY A 101 5.64 -12.32 3.93
C GLY A 101 6.02 -13.54 4.80
N ARG A 102 5.68 -14.75 4.34
CA ARG A 102 6.07 -16.02 4.99
C ARG A 102 7.46 -16.51 4.59
N GLY A 103 8.14 -15.85 3.63
CA GLY A 103 9.51 -16.20 3.25
C GLY A 103 10.60 -15.81 4.26
N GLY A 104 10.23 -15.13 5.36
CA GLY A 104 11.18 -14.66 6.37
C GLY A 104 11.15 -15.38 7.72
N LYS A 105 10.23 -16.32 7.95
CA LYS A 105 10.16 -17.12 9.17
C LYS A 105 9.74 -18.54 8.82
N ASP A 106 10.57 -19.49 9.21
CA ASP A 106 10.35 -20.93 9.15
C ASP A 106 10.62 -21.59 7.79
N GLY A 107 11.92 -21.76 7.53
CA GLY A 107 12.35 -22.92 6.75
C GLY A 107 11.98 -24.20 7.50
N VAL A 108 11.22 -25.06 6.84
CA VAL A 108 11.46 -26.51 6.86
C VAL A 108 10.93 -27.11 5.56
N PRO A 109 11.77 -27.83 4.79
CA PRO A 109 11.34 -28.61 3.64
C PRO A 109 10.81 -29.97 4.11
N PHE A 110 9.62 -30.34 3.65
CA PHE A 110 9.25 -31.60 2.96
C PHE A 110 7.74 -31.81 2.99
#